data_AF-A0A819FF76-F1
#
_entry.id   AF-A0A819FF76-F1
#
_cell.length_a   1.000
_cell.length_b   1.000
_cell.length_c   1.000
_cell.angle_alpha   90.00
_cell.angle_beta   90.00
_cell.angle_gamma   90.00
#
_symmetry.space_group_name_H-M   'P 1'
#
loop_
_entity.id
_entity.type
_entity.pdbx_description
1 polymer ?
#
loop_
_entity_poly.entity_id
_entity_poly.type
_entity_poly.pdbx_seq_one_letter_code
_entity_poly.pdbx_strand_id
1 'polypeptide(L)'
;MLTQEQIDRYEQDGFLVLKQLLTLDECQKLKIAVDQLINNWEPEPVYSWIFLSDKDKQQARAQRMVAVSDKLSFSIEEDAIDPHTGKLNRDKHLSVGRIGLALHKFDPQFKTVTFSNKIKV
;
A
#
# COMPACT_ATOMS: atom_id res chain seq x y z
N MET A 1 -9.79 0.92 24.31
CA MET A 1 -9.09 -0.05 25.18
C MET A 1 -9.66 -1.41 24.89
N LEU A 2 -8.82 -2.43 24.78
CA LEU A 2 -9.26 -3.82 24.56
C LEU A 2 -9.77 -4.42 25.87
N THR A 3 -10.76 -5.31 25.79
CA THR A 3 -11.19 -6.12 26.95
C THR A 3 -10.22 -7.27 27.20
N GLN A 4 -10.26 -7.87 28.40
CA GLN A 4 -9.42 -9.04 28.70
C GLN A 4 -9.70 -10.20 27.73
N GLU A 5 -10.98 -10.46 27.42
CA GLU A 5 -11.38 -11.49 26.46
C GLU A 5 -10.78 -11.24 25.05
N GLN A 6 -10.70 -9.98 24.62
CA GLN A 6 -10.09 -9.61 23.35
C GLN A 6 -8.56 -9.81 23.36
N ILE A 7 -7.91 -9.59 24.50
CA ILE A 7 -6.48 -9.84 24.67
C ILE A 7 -6.20 -11.34 24.62
N ASP A 8 -6.95 -12.13 25.41
CA ASP A 8 -6.79 -13.59 25.44
C ASP A 8 -7.01 -14.21 24.05
N ARG A 9 -8.00 -13.70 23.31
CA ARG A 9 -8.29 -14.09 21.92
C ARG A 9 -7.13 -13.78 20.98
N TYR A 10 -6.54 -12.59 21.11
CA TYR A 10 -5.37 -12.21 20.31
C TYR A 10 -4.17 -13.12 20.60
N GLU A 11 -3.91 -13.43 21.87
CA GLU A 11 -2.81 -14.32 22.27
C GLU A 11 -3.00 -15.76 21.75
N GLN A 12 -4.23 -16.26 21.72
CA GLN A 12 -4.55 -17.60 21.21
C GLN A 12 -4.50 -17.69 19.69
N ASP A 13 -5.09 -16.72 18.99
CA ASP A 13 -5.31 -16.81 17.55
C ASP A 13 -4.22 -16.10 16.73
N GLY A 14 -3.40 -15.24 17.35
CA GLY A 14 -2.38 -14.41 16.69
C GLY A 14 -2.94 -13.20 15.94
N PHE A 15 -4.25 -12.96 16.00
CA PHE A 15 -4.93 -11.79 15.43
C PHE A 15 -6.23 -11.48 16.19
N LEU A 16 -6.76 -10.27 15.99
CA LEU A 16 -8.03 -9.84 16.60
C LEU A 16 -8.86 -9.03 15.60
N VAL A 17 -10.16 -9.32 15.53
CA VAL A 17 -11.11 -8.58 14.69
C VAL A 17 -11.79 -7.48 15.52
N LEU A 18 -11.45 -6.22 15.23
CA LEU A 18 -12.09 -5.06 15.83
C LEU A 18 -13.11 -4.46 14.85
N LYS A 19 -14.39 -4.77 15.08
CA LYS A 19 -15.48 -4.21 14.27
C LYS A 19 -15.60 -2.71 14.52
N GLN A 20 -15.81 -1.95 13.45
CA GLN A 20 -16.08 -0.50 13.51
C GLN A 20 -15.00 0.33 14.22
N LEU A 21 -13.74 -0.11 14.16
CA LEU A 21 -12.61 0.69 14.68
C LEU A 21 -12.55 2.06 13.98
N LEU A 22 -12.74 2.07 12.67
CA LEU A 22 -12.89 3.28 11.86
C LEU A 22 -14.37 3.51 11.54
N THR A 23 -14.75 4.78 11.46
CA THR A 23 -16.09 5.20 11.00
C THR A 23 -16.20 5.11 9.48
N LEU A 24 -17.42 5.09 8.96
CA LEU A 24 -17.64 5.12 7.51
C LEU A 24 -17.06 6.38 6.84
N ASP A 25 -17.13 7.53 7.51
CA ASP A 25 -16.55 8.79 7.03
C ASP A 25 -15.01 8.73 6.98
N GLU A 26 -14.35 8.16 8.00
CA GLU A 26 -12.90 7.94 7.98
C GLU A 26 -12.50 7.02 6.81
N CYS A 27 -13.23 5.92 6.61
CA CYS A 27 -13.01 5.01 5.48
C CYS A 27 -13.19 5.71 4.13
N GLN A 28 -14.21 6.56 3.97
CA GLN A 28 -14.44 7.33 2.74
C GLN A 28 -13.31 8.33 2.47
N LYS A 29 -12.83 9.04 3.49
CA LYS A 29 -11.70 9.98 3.37
C LYS A 29 -10.41 9.26 2.94
N LEU A 30 -10.13 8.09 3.50
CA LEU A 30 -8.97 7.28 3.10
C LEU A 30 -9.08 6.81 1.64
N LYS A 31 -10.27 6.40 1.19
CA LYS A 31 -10.50 6.03 -0.22
C LYS A 31 -10.27 7.21 -1.17
N ILE A 32 -10.83 8.37 -0.86
CA ILE A 32 -10.63 9.59 -1.66
C ILE A 32 -9.15 9.98 -1.73
N ALA A 33 -8.43 9.87 -0.60
CA ALA A 33 -7.00 10.13 -0.57
C ALA A 33 -6.23 9.19 -1.49
N VAL A 34 -6.54 7.88 -1.48
CA VAL A 34 -5.94 6.91 -2.42
C VAL A 34 -6.22 7.28 -3.87
N ASP A 35 -7.45 7.61 -4.22
CA ASP A 35 -7.82 8.01 -5.59
C ASP A 35 -7.01 9.24 -6.03
N GLN A 36 -6.87 10.24 -5.15
CA GLN A 36 -6.07 11.44 -5.43
C GLN A 36 -4.58 11.12 -5.59
N LEU A 37 -4.02 10.25 -4.75
CA LEU A 37 -2.64 9.81 -4.85
C LEU A 37 -2.36 9.13 -6.18
N ILE A 38 -3.25 8.22 -6.62
CA ILE A 38 -3.11 7.53 -7.91
C ILE A 38 -3.28 8.52 -9.07
N ASN A 39 -4.24 9.45 -8.98
CA ASN A 39 -4.44 10.48 -10.01
C ASN A 39 -3.20 11.34 -10.23
N ASN A 40 -2.53 11.73 -9.14
CA ASN A 40 -1.34 12.59 -9.17
C ASN A 40 -0.04 11.82 -9.44
N TRP A 41 -0.07 10.49 -9.39
CA TRP A 41 1.07 9.64 -9.67
C TRP A 41 1.12 9.25 -11.15
N GLU A 42 2.30 9.35 -11.72
CA GLU A 42 2.59 8.83 -13.05
C GLU A 42 3.47 7.57 -12.91
N PRO A 43 3.11 6.46 -13.57
CA PRO A 43 3.95 5.28 -13.57
C PRO A 43 5.30 5.64 -14.18
N GLU A 44 6.37 5.46 -13.40
CA GLU A 44 7.72 5.42 -13.95
C GLU A 44 7.72 4.43 -15.12
N PRO A 45 8.55 4.64 -16.15
CA PRO A 45 8.67 3.72 -17.26
C PRO A 45 8.90 2.28 -16.76
N VAL A 46 7.80 1.51 -16.66
CA VAL A 46 7.74 0.12 -16.17
C VAL A 46 8.49 -0.82 -17.15
N TYR A 47 8.97 -0.25 -18.25
CA TYR A 47 9.42 -0.90 -19.48
C TYR A 47 10.73 -1.69 -19.34
N SER A 48 11.61 -1.42 -18.38
CA SER A 48 12.95 -2.04 -18.38
C SER A 48 13.05 -3.35 -17.60
N TRP A 49 12.27 -3.53 -16.52
CA TRP A 49 12.45 -4.67 -15.61
C TRP A 49 11.81 -5.97 -16.12
N ILE A 50 10.81 -5.88 -17.01
CA ILE A 50 10.17 -7.07 -17.61
C ILE A 50 11.16 -7.87 -18.46
N PHE A 51 12.15 -7.21 -19.07
CA PHE A 51 13.19 -7.81 -19.92
C PHE A 51 14.41 -8.32 -19.15
N LEU A 52 14.45 -8.11 -17.83
CA LEU A 52 15.53 -8.63 -16.98
C LEU A 52 15.41 -10.14 -16.77
N SER A 53 16.55 -10.80 -16.56
CA SER A 53 16.56 -12.19 -16.10
C SER A 53 15.93 -12.30 -14.71
N ASP A 54 15.47 -13.49 -14.31
CA ASP A 54 14.83 -13.68 -13.00
C ASP A 54 15.75 -13.30 -11.83
N LYS A 55 17.06 -13.58 -11.97
CA LYS A 55 18.07 -13.20 -10.97
C LYS A 55 18.21 -11.69 -10.87
N ASP A 56 18.25 -10.99 -12.00
CA ASP A 56 18.38 -9.53 -12.04
C ASP A 56 17.10 -8.85 -11.52
N LYS A 57 15.92 -9.43 -11.80
CA LYS A 57 14.64 -8.97 -11.23
C LYS A 57 14.65 -9.05 -9.70
N GLN A 58 15.15 -10.14 -9.13
CA GLN A 58 15.24 -10.30 -7.66
C GLN A 58 16.17 -9.26 -7.05
N GLN A 59 17.35 -9.04 -7.64
CA GLN A 59 18.30 -8.05 -7.15
C GLN A 59 17.74 -6.62 -7.26
N ALA A 60 17.14 -6.27 -8.40
CA ALA A 60 16.51 -4.97 -8.60
C ALA A 60 15.34 -4.72 -7.63
N ARG A 61 14.51 -5.75 -7.36
CA ARG A 61 13.44 -5.69 -6.36
C ARG A 61 13.98 -5.43 -4.96
N ALA A 62 15.02 -6.16 -4.54
CA ALA A 62 15.63 -6.00 -3.23
C ALA A 62 16.22 -4.59 -3.04
N GLN A 63 16.97 -4.09 -4.02
CA GLN A 63 17.52 -2.73 -4.00
C GLN A 63 16.42 -1.66 -3.95
N ARG A 64 15.37 -1.81 -4.78
CA ARG A 64 14.22 -0.91 -4.79
C ARG A 64 13.48 -0.91 -3.45
N MET A 65 13.29 -2.09 -2.83
CA MET A 65 12.63 -2.21 -1.52
C MET A 65 13.32 -1.39 -0.44
N VAL A 66 14.66 -1.41 -0.41
CA VAL A 66 15.45 -0.57 0.50
C VAL A 66 15.33 0.91 0.12
N ALA A 67 15.40 1.24 -1.17
CA ALA A 67 15.37 2.63 -1.64
C ALA A 67 14.02 3.35 -1.42
N VAL A 68 12.94 2.61 -1.24
CA VAL A 68 11.57 3.14 -1.03
C VAL A 68 11.04 2.97 0.39
N SER A 69 11.82 2.40 1.32
CA SER A 69 11.35 2.05 2.66
C SER A 69 10.84 3.24 3.47
N ASP A 70 11.37 4.43 3.22
CA ASP A 70 11.01 5.67 3.91
C ASP A 70 10.28 6.68 2.99
N LYS A 71 9.80 6.23 1.83
CA LYS A 71 9.16 7.06 0.79
C LYS A 71 7.73 6.62 0.52
N LEU A 72 7.02 7.48 -0.21
CA LEU A 72 5.79 7.12 -0.90
C LEU A 72 6.14 6.51 -2.27
N SER A 73 5.58 5.35 -2.56
CA SER A 73 5.89 4.48 -3.68
C SER A 73 4.67 3.64 -4.04
N PHE A 74 4.56 3.29 -5.32
CA PHE A 74 3.44 2.59 -5.91
C PHE A 74 3.96 1.30 -6.53
N SER A 75 3.29 0.19 -6.23
CA SER A 75 3.55 -1.11 -6.84
C SER A 75 2.42 -1.45 -7.79
N ILE A 76 2.77 -1.76 -9.04
CA ILE A 76 1.85 -2.23 -10.07
C ILE A 76 1.78 -3.75 -10.03
N GLU A 77 0.58 -4.29 -10.20
CA GLU A 77 0.34 -5.73 -10.36
C GLU A 77 1.05 -6.26 -11.61
N GLU A 78 1.67 -7.45 -11.51
CA GLU A 78 2.47 -8.00 -12.61
C GLU A 78 1.63 -8.24 -13.88
N ASP A 79 0.36 -8.64 -13.71
CA ASP A 79 -0.58 -8.92 -14.80
C ASP A 79 -1.15 -7.64 -15.44
N ALA A 80 -0.96 -6.47 -14.83
CA ALA A 80 -1.38 -5.19 -15.37
C ALA A 80 -0.40 -4.65 -16.43
N ILE A 81 0.73 -5.35 -16.63
CA ILE A 81 1.77 -4.96 -17.57
C ILE A 81 1.69 -5.85 -18.80
N ASP A 82 1.54 -5.24 -19.96
CA ASP A 82 1.63 -5.92 -21.24
C ASP A 82 3.08 -6.40 -21.47
N PRO A 83 3.32 -7.71 -21.67
CA PRO A 83 4.67 -8.26 -21.74
C PRO A 83 5.42 -7.90 -23.03
N HIS A 84 4.71 -7.43 -24.07
CA HIS A 84 5.30 -7.07 -25.36
C HIS A 84 5.69 -5.60 -25.42
N THR A 85 4.89 -4.73 -24.81
CA THR A 85 5.06 -3.28 -24.84
C THR A 85 5.62 -2.72 -23.54
N GLY A 86 5.52 -3.48 -22.45
CA GLY A 86 5.81 -3.06 -21.08
C GLY A 86 4.88 -1.96 -20.53
N LYS A 87 3.79 -1.66 -21.24
CA LYS A 87 2.80 -0.63 -20.86
C LYS A 87 1.74 -1.22 -19.96
N LEU A 88 1.03 -0.34 -19.25
CA LEU A 88 -0.20 -0.75 -18.57
C LEU A 88 -1.22 -1.22 -19.61
N ASN A 89 -1.81 -2.38 -19.39
CA ASN A 89 -2.88 -2.94 -20.23
C ASN A 89 -4.29 -2.54 -19.75
N ARG A 90 -4.39 -1.84 -18.63
CA ARG A 90 -5.62 -1.37 -18.01
C ARG A 90 -5.41 -0.03 -17.32
N ASP A 91 -6.48 0.59 -16.83
CA ASP A 91 -6.41 1.87 -16.13
C ASP A 91 -5.46 1.82 -14.90
N LYS A 92 -4.76 2.92 -14.61
CA LYS A 92 -3.81 2.97 -13.49
C LYS A 92 -4.46 2.68 -12.13
N HIS A 93 -5.70 3.10 -11.92
CA HIS A 93 -6.47 2.80 -10.70
C HIS A 93 -6.78 1.31 -10.54
N LEU A 94 -6.80 0.56 -11.65
CA LEU A 94 -7.00 -0.88 -11.67
C LEU A 94 -5.68 -1.67 -11.73
N SER A 95 -4.56 -0.96 -11.84
CA SER A 95 -3.22 -1.56 -12.00
C SER A 95 -2.38 -1.49 -10.72
N VAL A 96 -2.65 -0.53 -9.84
CA VAL A 96 -1.93 -0.37 -8.57
C VAL A 96 -2.39 -1.43 -7.56
N GLY A 97 -1.46 -2.31 -7.16
CA GLY A 97 -1.69 -3.33 -6.13
C GLY A 97 -1.43 -2.83 -4.71
N ARG A 98 -0.46 -1.93 -4.54
CA ARG A 98 -0.09 -1.36 -3.23
C ARG A 98 0.44 0.05 -3.36
N ILE A 99 0.12 0.87 -2.36
CA ILE A 99 0.76 2.17 -2.10
C ILE A 99 1.44 2.08 -0.72
N GLY A 100 2.70 2.48 -0.63
CA GLY A 100 3.49 2.38 0.58
C GLY A 100 4.79 3.17 0.47
N LEU A 101 5.79 3.00 1.33
CA LEU A 101 5.69 2.34 2.62
C LEU A 101 5.41 3.35 3.75
N ALA A 102 5.55 4.65 3.48
CA ALA A 102 5.41 5.72 4.47
C ALA A 102 4.13 6.57 4.30
N LEU A 103 2.98 5.99 3.93
CA LEU A 103 1.70 6.71 3.78
C LEU A 103 1.34 7.55 5.02
N HIS A 104 1.53 6.99 6.22
CA HIS A 104 1.30 7.66 7.50
C HIS A 104 2.14 8.93 7.71
N LYS A 105 3.22 9.12 6.93
CA LYS A 105 4.10 10.29 6.97
C LYS A 105 3.71 11.31 5.90
N PHE A 106 3.35 10.85 4.70
CA PHE A 106 3.22 11.70 3.52
C PHE A 106 1.77 12.07 3.15
N ASP A 107 0.78 11.31 3.59
CA ASP A 107 -0.63 11.66 3.38
C ASP A 107 -1.29 12.12 4.69
N PRO A 108 -1.97 13.28 4.72
CA PRO A 108 -2.57 13.81 5.93
C PRO A 108 -3.73 12.95 6.47
N GLN A 109 -4.54 12.33 5.61
CA GLN A 109 -5.66 11.47 6.06
C GLN A 109 -5.12 10.19 6.71
N PHE A 110 -4.13 9.54 6.09
CA PHE A 110 -3.47 8.38 6.67
C PHE A 110 -2.75 8.73 7.97
N LYS A 111 -2.03 9.86 8.02
CA LYS A 111 -1.39 10.36 9.24
C LYS A 111 -2.40 10.54 10.39
N THR A 112 -3.52 11.20 10.13
CA THR A 112 -4.57 11.44 11.14
C THR A 112 -5.10 10.14 11.71
N VAL A 113 -5.38 9.14 10.87
CA VAL A 113 -5.89 7.83 11.34
C VAL A 113 -4.82 7.07 12.12
N THR A 114 -3.59 6.97 11.58
CA THR A 114 -2.47 6.24 12.20
C THR A 114 -2.11 6.76 13.59
N PHE A 115 -2.12 8.08 13.80
CA PHE A 115 -1.76 8.71 15.07
C PHE A 115 -2.99 9.16 15.89
N SER A 116 -4.17 8.64 15.57
CA SER A 116 -5.40 8.95 16.31
C SER A 116 -5.40 8.32 17.71
N ASN A 117 -6.22 8.85 18.62
CA ASN A 117 -6.42 8.28 19.96
C ASN A 117 -6.98 6.84 19.97
N LYS A 118 -7.46 6.34 18.82
CA LYS A 118 -7.94 4.96 18.63
C LYS A 118 -6.76 3.98 18.49
N ILE A 119 -5.66 4.46 17.92
CA ILE A 119 -4.42 3.72 17.67
C ILE A 119 -3.37 4.29 18.63
N LYS A 120 -3.34 3.78 19.86
CA LYS A 120 -2.31 4.14 20.83
C LYS A 120 -1.26 3.03 20.85
N VAL A 121 -0.02 3.43 20.58
CA VAL A 121 1.18 2.62 20.78
C VAL A 121 1.58 2.72 22.24
#